data_AF-A0A9E1IWR8-F1
#
_entry.id   AF-A0A9E1IWR8-F1
#
_cell.length_a   1.000
_cell.length_b   1.000
_cell.length_c   1.000
_cell.angle_alpha   90.00
_cell.angle_beta   90.00
_cell.angle_gamma   90.00
#
_symmetry.space_group_name_H-M   'P 1'
#
loop_
_entity.id
_entity.type
_entity.pdbx_description
1 polymer ?
#
loop_
_entity_poly.entity_id
_entity_poly.type
_entity_poly.pdbx_seq_one_letter_code
_entity_poly.pdbx_strand_id
1 'polypeptide(L)'
;MSDKQTEKKQGNLGKYLQKGGPGRPIGSRNKVPASLRDDLIAVYEELGGIQGMVEWAKAKEGNRALFYRILASTLPRQVAISARLQHDHGLNKLSNDELLDIIEGAKRCNAEGEND
;
A
#
# COMPACT_ATOMS: atom_id res chain seq x y z
N MET A 1 1.17 21.27 -46.14
CA MET A 1 0.76 20.66 -44.86
C MET A 1 0.81 21.77 -43.83
N SER A 2 -0.34 22.20 -43.30
CA SER A 2 -0.41 23.36 -42.39
C SER A 2 -0.25 22.91 -40.94
N ASP A 3 0.79 23.43 -40.28
CA ASP A 3 1.05 23.22 -38.85
C ASP A 3 -0.08 23.82 -38.00
N LYS A 4 -0.77 22.96 -37.24
CA LYS A 4 -1.71 23.39 -36.20
C LYS A 4 -0.91 23.97 -35.03
N GLN A 5 -0.80 25.29 -34.96
CA GLN A 5 -0.39 25.97 -33.73
C GLN A 5 -1.47 25.79 -32.67
N THR A 6 -1.18 25.00 -31.64
CA THR A 6 -2.01 24.90 -30.44
C THR A 6 -1.73 26.11 -29.54
N GLU A 7 -2.61 27.10 -29.60
CA GLU A 7 -2.58 28.24 -28.68
C GLU A 7 -2.73 27.75 -27.23
N LYS A 8 -1.73 28.04 -26.40
CA LYS A 8 -1.80 27.80 -24.94
C LYS A 8 -2.76 28.82 -24.33
N LYS A 9 -3.96 28.36 -23.93
CA LYS A 9 -4.92 29.16 -23.18
C LYS A 9 -4.27 29.73 -21.92
N GLN A 10 -4.24 31.06 -21.82
CA GLN A 10 -3.76 31.75 -20.63
C GLN A 10 -4.75 31.54 -19.48
N GLY A 11 -4.27 31.09 -18.32
CA GLY A 11 -5.11 30.90 -17.14
C GLY A 11 -5.60 32.22 -16.54
N ASN A 12 -6.73 32.19 -15.86
CA ASN A 12 -7.47 33.35 -15.35
C ASN A 12 -6.77 34.15 -14.21
N LEU A 13 -5.51 33.82 -13.91
CA LEU A 13 -4.74 34.35 -12.78
C LEU A 13 -3.93 35.61 -13.13
N GLY A 14 -3.85 35.97 -14.43
CA GLY A 14 -3.32 37.24 -14.92
C GLY A 14 -2.03 37.71 -14.24
N LYS A 15 -2.05 38.96 -13.74
CA LYS A 15 -0.92 39.63 -13.06
C LYS A 15 -0.47 38.99 -11.74
N TYR A 16 -1.26 38.09 -11.16
CA TYR A 16 -0.97 37.46 -9.86
C TYR A 16 0.00 36.27 -9.97
N LEU A 17 0.19 35.71 -11.17
CA LEU A 17 1.20 34.67 -11.44
C LEU A 17 2.63 35.23 -11.45
N GLN A 18 2.83 36.49 -11.84
CA GLN A 18 4.16 37.07 -11.99
C GLN A 18 4.88 37.32 -10.64
N LYS A 19 4.14 37.22 -9.53
CA LYS A 19 4.62 37.54 -8.18
C LYS A 19 4.36 36.41 -7.18
N GLY A 20 4.22 35.17 -7.67
CA GLY A 20 4.13 34.01 -6.80
C GLY A 20 5.47 33.81 -6.09
N GLY A 21 5.47 33.93 -4.75
CA GLY A 21 6.63 33.50 -3.95
C GLY A 21 6.99 32.04 -4.23
N PRO A 22 8.16 31.57 -3.76
CA PRO A 22 8.53 30.17 -3.91
C PRO A 22 7.36 29.33 -3.41
N GLY A 23 6.80 28.51 -4.29
CA GLY A 23 5.63 27.70 -3.99
C GLY A 23 5.86 26.88 -2.72
N ARG A 24 4.79 26.29 -2.19
CA ARG A 24 4.88 25.49 -0.98
C ARG A 24 6.03 24.46 -1.09
N PRO A 25 6.97 24.44 -0.13
CA PRO A 25 8.15 23.58 -0.22
C PRO A 25 7.74 22.11 -0.34
N ILE A 26 8.43 21.41 -1.23
CA ILE A 26 8.19 20.00 -1.51
C ILE A 26 8.40 19.20 -0.21
N GLY A 27 7.42 18.36 0.14
CA GLY A 27 7.43 17.58 1.39
C GLY A 27 6.91 18.32 2.63
N SER A 28 6.58 19.61 2.56
CA SER A 28 5.94 20.29 3.70
C SER A 28 4.58 19.67 4.01
N ARG A 29 4.27 19.43 5.28
CA ARG A 29 3.00 18.86 5.72
C ARG A 29 1.88 19.91 5.65
N ASN A 30 0.65 19.47 5.36
CA ASN A 30 -0.46 20.40 5.22
C ASN A 30 -0.90 20.85 6.62
N LYS A 31 -0.85 22.16 6.90
CA LYS A 31 -1.03 22.70 8.25
C LYS A 31 -2.43 22.46 8.79
N VAL A 32 -3.46 22.67 7.97
CA VAL A 32 -4.87 22.52 8.38
C VAL A 32 -5.22 21.10 8.87
N PRO A 33 -4.91 20.01 8.13
CA PRO A 33 -5.15 18.67 8.65
C PRO A 33 -4.11 18.21 9.68
N ALA A 34 -2.97 18.90 9.81
CA ALA A 34 -2.01 18.60 10.87
C ALA A 34 -2.53 19.12 12.22
N SER A 35 -2.93 20.39 12.30
CA SER A 35 -3.49 20.97 13.54
C SER A 35 -4.74 20.24 13.99
N LEU A 36 -5.64 19.88 13.07
CA LEU A 36 -6.83 19.11 13.41
C LEU A 36 -6.52 17.76 14.06
N ARG A 37 -5.45 17.07 13.61
CA ARG A 37 -5.04 15.82 14.24
C ARG A 37 -4.54 16.05 15.65
N ASP A 38 -3.74 17.09 15.84
CA ASP A 38 -3.16 17.42 17.15
C ASP A 38 -4.26 17.84 18.14
N ASP A 39 -5.24 18.63 17.68
CA ASP A 39 -6.43 19.02 18.46
C ASP A 39 -7.26 17.78 18.86
N LEU A 40 -7.47 16.84 17.94
CA LEU A 40 -8.20 15.59 18.23
C LEU A 40 -7.46 14.71 19.24
N ILE A 41 -6.12 14.66 19.18
CA ILE A 41 -5.31 13.93 20.17
C ILE A 41 -5.41 14.60 21.53
N ALA A 42 -5.33 15.94 21.60
CA ALA A 42 -5.47 16.67 22.86
C ALA A 42 -6.83 16.39 23.54
N VAL A 43 -7.93 16.45 22.78
CA VAL A 43 -9.26 16.12 23.27
C VAL A 43 -9.35 14.66 23.73
N TYR A 44 -8.72 13.73 23.02
CA TYR A 44 -8.70 12.32 23.41
C TYR A 44 -8.01 12.11 24.77
N GLU A 45 -6.86 12.76 24.99
CA GLU A 45 -6.15 12.69 26.28
C GLU A 45 -6.98 13.33 27.41
N GLU A 46 -7.62 14.48 27.17
CA GLU A 46 -8.49 15.14 28.16
C GLU A 46 -9.70 14.30 28.55
N LEU A 47 -10.24 13.50 27.62
CA LEU A 47 -11.33 12.55 27.88
C LEU A 47 -10.89 11.29 28.64
N GLY A 48 -9.62 11.21 29.06
CA GLY A 48 -9.06 10.08 29.82
C GLY A 48 -8.31 9.07 28.95
N GLY A 49 -8.03 9.40 27.69
CA GLY A 49 -7.21 8.61 26.79
C GLY A 49 -7.70 7.17 26.65
N ILE A 50 -6.79 6.20 26.79
CA ILE A 50 -7.11 4.78 26.66
C ILE A 50 -8.11 4.34 27.73
N GLN A 51 -7.91 4.79 28.97
CA GLN A 51 -8.74 4.38 30.10
C GLN A 51 -10.18 4.91 29.94
N GLY A 52 -10.32 6.19 29.57
CA GLY A 52 -11.63 6.79 29.28
C GLY A 52 -12.35 6.08 28.11
N MET A 53 -11.61 5.68 27.08
CA MET A 53 -12.17 4.89 25.97
C MET A 53 -12.66 3.51 26.41
N VAL A 54 -11.91 2.83 27.29
CA VAL A 54 -12.31 1.52 27.85
C VAL A 54 -13.57 1.65 28.69
N GLU A 55 -13.63 2.67 29.56
CA GLU A 55 -14.79 2.94 30.41
C GLU A 55 -16.03 3.29 29.57
N TRP A 56 -15.86 4.17 28.58
CA TRP A 56 -16.92 4.51 27.63
C TRP A 56 -17.46 3.30 26.87
N ALA A 57 -16.57 2.43 26.37
CA ALA A 57 -16.94 1.23 25.63
C ALA A 57 -17.68 0.21 26.53
N LYS A 58 -17.31 0.12 27.81
CA LYS A 58 -17.96 -0.77 28.78
C LYS A 58 -19.30 -0.21 29.30
N ALA A 59 -19.49 1.11 29.29
CA ALA A 59 -20.66 1.75 29.89
C ALA A 59 -22.00 1.34 29.26
N LYS A 60 -22.03 1.06 27.95
CA LYS A 60 -23.23 0.65 27.21
C LYS A 60 -22.89 -0.31 26.08
N GLU A 61 -23.76 -1.28 25.83
CA GLU A 61 -23.57 -2.23 24.71
C GLU A 61 -23.50 -1.54 23.34
N GLY A 62 -24.27 -0.46 23.14
CA GLY A 62 -24.19 0.36 21.92
C GLY A 62 -22.82 1.03 21.73
N ASN A 63 -22.18 1.47 22.82
CA ASN A 63 -20.83 2.07 22.75
C ASN A 63 -19.78 1.02 22.37
N ARG A 64 -19.91 -0.19 22.91
CA ARG A 64 -19.06 -1.33 22.56
C ARG A 64 -19.14 -1.65 21.06
N ALA A 65 -20.35 -1.69 20.49
CA ALA A 65 -20.54 -1.89 19.05
C ALA A 65 -19.91 -0.76 18.23
N LEU A 66 -20.07 0.50 18.67
CA LEU A 66 -19.46 1.66 18.02
C LEU A 66 -17.92 1.60 18.07
N PHE A 67 -17.33 1.17 19.18
CA PHE A 67 -15.89 0.97 19.31
C PHE A 67 -15.37 0.00 18.26
N TYR A 68 -15.97 -1.19 18.15
CA TYR A 68 -15.56 -2.18 17.15
C TYR A 68 -15.73 -1.69 15.71
N ARG A 69 -16.78 -0.90 15.45
CA ARG A 69 -16.98 -0.27 14.13
C ARG A 69 -15.85 0.73 13.81
N ILE A 70 -15.45 1.55 14.77
CA ILE A 70 -14.32 2.49 14.61
C ILE A 70 -13.04 1.68 14.36
N LEU A 71 -12.76 0.66 15.17
CA LEU A 71 -11.57 -0.19 15.02
C LEU A 71 -11.49 -0.83 13.62
N ALA A 72 -12.58 -1.43 13.14
CA ALA A 72 -12.61 -2.00 11.80
C ALA A 72 -12.36 -0.95 10.70
N SER A 73 -12.77 0.30 10.92
CA SER A 73 -12.58 1.39 9.95
C SER A 73 -11.15 1.94 9.89
N THR A 74 -10.36 1.79 10.96
CA THR A 74 -8.97 2.26 11.03
C THR A 74 -7.98 1.26 10.46
N LEU A 75 -8.37 -0.02 10.34
CA LEU A 75 -7.54 -1.06 9.74
C LEU A 75 -7.33 -0.79 8.24
N PRO A 76 -6.10 -1.02 7.70
CA PRO A 76 -5.85 -0.93 6.27
C PRO A 76 -6.77 -1.89 5.47
N ARG A 77 -7.57 -1.35 4.56
CA ARG A 77 -8.54 -2.15 3.76
C ARG A 77 -7.91 -3.01 2.68
N GLN A 78 -6.70 -2.67 2.25
CA GLN A 78 -5.94 -3.42 1.26
C GLN A 78 -4.57 -3.68 1.85
N VAL A 79 -4.36 -4.90 2.35
CA VAL A 79 -3.01 -5.42 2.51
C VAL A 79 -2.59 -5.81 1.10
N ALA A 80 -1.84 -4.93 0.42
CA ALA A 80 -1.17 -5.31 -0.81
C ALA A 80 -0.06 -6.32 -0.46
N ILE A 81 -0.45 -7.57 -0.21
CA ILE A 81 0.48 -8.67 -0.05
C ILE A 81 1.00 -8.98 -1.44
N SER A 82 2.09 -8.32 -1.84
CA SER A 82 2.93 -8.82 -2.90
C SER A 82 3.61 -10.08 -2.38
N ALA A 83 2.91 -11.21 -2.41
CA ALA A 83 3.53 -12.50 -2.17
C ALA A 83 4.48 -12.76 -3.34
N ARG A 84 5.76 -12.41 -3.17
CA ARG A 84 6.82 -13.01 -4.00
C ARG A 84 6.88 -14.47 -3.57
N LEU A 85 6.19 -15.34 -4.30
CA LEU A 85 6.40 -16.76 -4.22
C LEU A 85 7.80 -17.04 -4.78
N GLN A 86 8.81 -17.03 -3.91
CA GLN A 86 10.12 -17.56 -4.23
C GLN A 86 9.94 -19.08 -4.36
N HIS A 87 9.79 -19.58 -5.59
CA HIS A 87 9.87 -21.02 -5.83
C HIS A 87 11.31 -21.45 -5.57
N ASP A 88 11.57 -21.94 -4.37
CA ASP A 88 12.87 -22.44 -3.94
C ASP A 88 13.06 -23.92 -4.32
N HIS A 89 12.64 -24.24 -5.56
CA HIS A 89 12.83 -25.54 -6.23
C HIS A 89 13.92 -25.42 -7.30
N GLY A 90 15.00 -24.71 -6.97
CA GLY A 90 16.19 -24.74 -7.81
C GLY A 90 16.83 -26.13 -7.76
N LEU A 91 17.31 -26.60 -8.90
CA LEU A 91 18.08 -27.87 -9.05
C LEU A 91 19.23 -28.00 -8.04
N ASN A 92 19.68 -26.89 -7.45
CA ASN A 92 20.69 -26.81 -6.41
C ASN A 92 20.36 -27.57 -5.12
N LYS A 93 19.09 -27.94 -4.88
CA LYS A 93 18.68 -28.73 -3.71
C LYS A 93 18.57 -30.22 -3.98
N LEU A 94 18.67 -30.66 -5.23
CA LEU A 94 18.70 -32.08 -5.56
C LEU A 94 20.11 -32.61 -5.32
N SER A 95 20.19 -33.79 -4.73
CA SER A 95 21.43 -34.56 -4.69
C SER A 95 21.84 -34.98 -6.11
N ASN A 96 23.12 -35.28 -6.29
CA ASN A 96 23.62 -35.76 -7.58
C ASN A 96 22.88 -37.02 -8.05
N ASP A 97 22.44 -37.88 -7.13
CA ASP A 97 21.71 -39.11 -7.45
C ASP A 97 20.31 -38.81 -8.00
N GLU A 98 19.60 -37.84 -7.41
CA GLU A 98 18.29 -37.38 -7.92
C GLU A 98 18.42 -36.67 -9.28
N LEU A 99 19.53 -35.94 -9.50
CA LEU A 99 19.82 -35.35 -10.81
C LEU A 99 20.11 -36.40 -11.87
N LEU A 100 20.83 -37.47 -11.50
CA LEU A 100 21.12 -38.59 -12.41
C LEU A 100 19.85 -39.34 -12.81
N ASP A 101 18.93 -39.56 -11.87
CA ASP A 101 17.65 -40.23 -12.17
C ASP A 101 16.79 -39.42 -13.14
N ILE A 102 16.80 -38.09 -13.03
CA ILE A 102 16.14 -37.19 -14.00
C ILE A 102 16.79 -37.30 -15.39
N ILE A 103 18.13 -37.30 -15.45
CA ILE A 103 18.86 -37.42 -16.72
C ILE A 103 18.62 -38.79 -17.36
N GLU A 104 18.60 -39.85 -16.57
CA GLU A 104 18.39 -41.21 -17.04
C GLU A 104 16.94 -41.44 -17.48
N GLY A 105 15.96 -40.91 -16.73
CA GLY A 105 14.55 -40.88 -17.14
C GLY A 105 14.37 -40.16 -18.47
N ALA A 106 15.01 -39.01 -18.67
CA ALA A 106 14.97 -38.28 -19.94
C ALA A 106 15.60 -39.07 -21.10
N LYS A 107 16.69 -39.81 -20.86
CA LYS A 107 17.28 -40.69 -21.88
C LYS A 107 16.35 -41.85 -22.26
N ARG A 108 15.65 -42.46 -21.29
CA ARG A 108 14.68 -43.53 -21.54
C ARG A 108 13.52 -43.01 -22.41
N CYS A 109 12.97 -41.84 -22.10
CA CYS A 109 11.91 -41.22 -22.91
C CYS A 109 12.34 -40.89 -24.35
N ASN A 110 13.61 -40.53 -24.57
CA ASN A 110 14.13 -40.25 -25.92
C ASN A 110 14.43 -41.53 -26.72
N ALA A 111 14.82 -42.63 -26.06
CA ALA A 111 15.13 -43.90 -26.71
C ALA A 111 13.88 -44.67 -27.16
N GLU A 112 12.74 -44.48 -26.49
CA GLU A 112 11.46 -45.08 -26.89
C GLU A 112 10.78 -44.35 -28.07
N GLY A 113 11.27 -43.17 -28.46
CA GLY A 113 10.77 -42.40 -29.60
C GLY A 113 11.53 -42.60 -30.92
N GLU A 114 12.52 -43.51 -30.96
CA GLU A 114 13.40 -43.71 -32.11
C GLU A 114 13.25 -45.11 -32.76
N ASN A 115 12.20 -45.86 -32.40
CA ASN A 115 11.73 -47.04 -33.12
C ASN A 115 10.27 -46.86 -33.55
N ASP A 116 10.03 -45.96 -34.50
CA ASP A 116 8.87 -45.96 -35.41
C ASP A 116 9.33 -45.52 -36.80
#